data_AF-A0A4S0VF61-F1
#
_entry.id   AF-A0A4S0VF61-F1
#
_cell.length_a   1.000
_cell.length_b   1.000
_cell.length_c   1.000
_cell.angle_alpha   90.00
_cell.angle_beta   90.00
_cell.angle_gamma   90.00
#
_symmetry.space_group_name_H-M   'P 1'
#
loop_
_entity.id
_entity.type
_entity.pdbx_description
1 polymer ?
#
loop_
_entity_poly.entity_id
_entity_poly.type
_entity_poly.pdbx_seq_one_letter_code
_entity_poly.pdbx_strand_id
1 'polypeptide(L)'
;MNKLSADERMILEMFQYRRPRGSLTEQRFIDTYLTPLGFKRDEQLNLYLLVGDKPSTIMFSSHVDTVHRKEGIQTLDYRDGILKLSKRAIREGSNCLGADDTAGIWLMTEMIKADIPGFYLIHHGEESGCIGSRALADECPNFLREFEAAIAFDRQDYEDIITHQSPGRTCSDKFAQALGDQLGGFKPSSWGVYTDTAEYSHLIPECTNVSVGYRGQHTTREQQDVPFLIELRNKLLNVDWAALPISRDPSEVDEEDDRYYSPRSWKTAAKKSYDMRRRSLLDLCKDYPDVIADVLENMGVDPADLQEYVDEAYGANWQDDSRVPEWFCDGYEPMEKAA
;
A
#
# COMPACT_ATOMS: atom_id res chain seq x y z
N MET A 1 -24.59 3.48 -27.04
CA MET A 1 -23.56 3.45 -25.99
C MET A 1 -24.01 4.40 -24.91
N ASN A 2 -24.22 3.92 -23.68
CA ASN A 2 -24.48 4.82 -22.57
C ASN A 2 -23.26 5.73 -22.37
N LYS A 3 -23.50 7.02 -22.13
CA LYS A 3 -22.44 7.99 -21.88
C LYS A 3 -21.86 7.68 -20.49
N LEU A 4 -20.55 7.54 -20.39
CA LEU A 4 -19.86 7.38 -19.11
C LEU A 4 -20.22 8.55 -18.16
N SER A 5 -20.27 8.28 -16.87
CA SER A 5 -20.33 9.25 -15.79
C SER A 5 -19.03 10.06 -15.68
N ALA A 6 -19.00 11.08 -14.82
CA ALA A 6 -17.78 11.83 -14.54
C ALA A 6 -16.75 10.96 -13.81
N ASP A 7 -17.20 10.18 -12.83
CA ASP A 7 -16.37 9.28 -12.04
C ASP A 7 -15.74 8.19 -12.93
N GLU A 8 -16.53 7.53 -13.78
CA GLU A 8 -16.00 6.53 -14.72
C GLU A 8 -14.94 7.14 -15.64
N ARG A 9 -15.14 8.37 -16.14
CA ARG A 9 -14.13 9.03 -16.98
C ARG A 9 -12.84 9.29 -16.21
N MET A 10 -12.93 9.85 -15.00
CA MET A 10 -11.77 10.16 -14.18
C MET A 10 -10.98 8.89 -13.82
N ILE A 11 -11.66 7.83 -13.40
CA ILE A 11 -11.04 6.53 -13.11
C ILE A 11 -10.31 6.00 -14.35
N LEU A 12 -10.98 5.98 -15.51
CA LEU A 12 -10.36 5.53 -16.76
C LEU A 12 -9.17 6.41 -17.19
N GLU A 13 -9.18 7.70 -16.88
CA GLU A 13 -8.07 8.62 -17.16
C GLU A 13 -6.87 8.36 -16.24
N MET A 14 -7.09 8.14 -14.95
CA MET A 14 -6.03 7.85 -13.99
C MET A 14 -5.34 6.50 -14.28
N PHE A 15 -6.12 5.46 -14.60
CA PHE A 15 -5.61 4.09 -14.87
C PHE A 15 -4.79 3.96 -16.17
N GLN A 16 -4.75 5.00 -17.00
CA GLN A 16 -3.94 5.02 -18.22
C GLN A 16 -2.44 5.20 -17.94
N TYR A 17 -2.06 5.59 -16.73
CA TYR A 17 -0.67 5.91 -16.40
C TYR A 17 0.09 4.67 -15.96
N ARG A 18 1.21 4.40 -16.62
CA ARG A 18 2.18 3.39 -16.18
C ARG A 18 3.25 4.09 -15.36
N ARG A 19 3.30 3.81 -14.06
CA ARG A 19 4.06 4.57 -13.07
C ARG A 19 5.15 3.71 -12.42
N PRO A 20 6.19 3.23 -13.13
CA PRO A 20 7.36 2.70 -12.43
C PRO A 20 7.91 3.78 -11.47
N ARG A 21 8.38 3.36 -10.30
CA ARG A 21 8.95 4.27 -9.29
C ARG A 21 9.97 5.24 -9.89
N GLY A 22 9.82 6.53 -9.59
CA GLY A 22 10.73 7.59 -10.03
C GLY A 22 10.67 7.93 -11.52
N SER A 23 9.65 7.43 -12.25
CA SER A 23 9.50 7.70 -13.68
C SER A 23 8.90 9.07 -13.97
N LEU A 24 9.08 9.57 -15.20
CA LEU A 24 8.44 10.82 -15.64
C LEU A 24 6.92 10.70 -15.68
N THR A 25 6.41 9.49 -15.95
CA THR A 25 4.96 9.24 -15.97
C THR A 25 4.34 9.22 -14.57
N GLU A 26 5.08 8.73 -13.56
CA GLU A 26 4.71 8.88 -12.14
C GLU A 26 4.63 10.37 -11.76
N GLN A 27 5.67 11.16 -12.05
CA GLN A 27 5.66 12.60 -11.76
C GLN A 27 4.52 13.34 -12.49
N ARG A 28 4.24 13.00 -13.76
CA ARG A 28 3.10 13.57 -14.48
C ARG A 28 1.76 13.22 -13.84
N PHE A 29 1.62 12.02 -13.32
CA PHE A 29 0.41 11.62 -12.60
C PHE A 29 0.22 12.49 -11.34
N ILE A 30 1.30 12.68 -10.57
CA ILE A 30 1.33 13.56 -9.39
C ILE A 30 0.91 14.98 -9.78
N ASP A 31 1.55 15.56 -10.79
CA ASP A 31 1.29 16.93 -11.24
C ASP A 31 -0.14 17.12 -11.75
N THR A 32 -0.74 16.08 -12.31
CA THR A 32 -2.09 16.13 -12.89
C THR A 32 -3.18 15.98 -11.82
N TYR A 33 -3.00 15.07 -10.86
CA TYR A 33 -4.09 14.64 -9.97
C TYR A 33 -3.87 14.97 -8.48
N LEU A 34 -2.61 15.09 -8.03
CA LEU A 34 -2.30 15.28 -6.61
C LEU A 34 -1.84 16.71 -6.31
N THR A 35 -0.92 17.26 -7.09
CA THR A 35 -0.45 18.65 -6.90
C THR A 35 -1.59 19.67 -6.91
N PRO A 36 -2.61 19.58 -7.79
CA PRO A 36 -3.74 20.52 -7.77
C PRO A 36 -4.63 20.44 -6.52
N LEU A 37 -4.58 19.33 -5.78
CA LEU A 37 -5.27 19.18 -4.50
C LEU A 37 -4.48 19.76 -3.32
N GLY A 38 -3.23 20.17 -3.55
CA GLY A 38 -2.36 20.78 -2.54
C GLY A 38 -1.41 19.81 -1.85
N PHE A 39 -1.25 18.58 -2.35
CA PHE A 39 -0.24 17.65 -1.84
C PHE A 39 1.17 18.27 -1.91
N LYS A 40 1.93 18.08 -0.83
CA LYS A 40 3.33 18.51 -0.71
C LYS A 40 4.21 17.29 -0.59
N ARG A 41 5.48 17.41 -0.99
CA ARG A 41 6.47 16.34 -0.84
C ARG A 41 7.21 16.50 0.49
N ASP A 42 7.44 15.41 1.21
CA ASP A 42 8.34 15.37 2.38
C ASP A 42 9.79 15.05 1.96
N GLU A 43 10.68 14.91 2.94
CA GLU A 43 12.10 14.60 2.71
C GLU A 43 12.31 13.18 2.19
N GLN A 44 11.42 12.25 2.54
CA GLN A 44 11.42 10.83 2.14
C GLN A 44 10.72 10.61 0.78
N LEU A 45 10.39 11.70 0.08
CA LEU A 45 9.70 11.74 -1.21
C LEU A 45 8.23 11.29 -1.19
N ASN A 46 7.64 11.00 -0.03
CA ASN A 46 6.20 10.79 0.08
C ASN A 46 5.46 12.11 -0.20
N LEU A 47 4.18 12.00 -0.55
CA LEU A 47 3.30 13.16 -0.67
C LEU A 47 2.33 13.19 0.52
N TYR A 48 2.16 14.35 1.13
CA TYR A 48 1.22 14.52 2.22
C TYR A 48 0.29 15.72 2.03
N LEU A 49 -0.91 15.61 2.61
CA LEU A 49 -1.89 16.69 2.71
C LEU A 49 -2.68 16.54 4.02
N LEU A 50 -2.78 17.63 4.77
CA LEU A 50 -3.69 17.73 5.92
C LEU A 50 -5.01 18.37 5.46
N VAL A 51 -6.13 17.70 5.75
CA VAL A 51 -7.49 18.23 5.55
C VAL A 51 -8.16 18.38 6.92
N GLY A 52 -8.74 19.56 7.18
CA GLY A 52 -9.44 19.89 8.43
C GLY A 52 -8.64 20.82 9.38
N ASP A 53 -9.34 21.39 10.37
CA ASP A 53 -8.83 22.46 11.24
C ASP A 53 -8.02 21.96 12.46
N LYS A 54 -7.99 20.65 12.71
CA LYS A 54 -7.20 20.00 13.77
C LYS A 54 -6.40 18.86 13.15
N PRO A 55 -5.19 18.56 13.65
CA PRO A 55 -4.50 17.34 13.22
C PRO A 55 -5.41 16.16 13.50
N SER A 56 -5.83 15.48 12.42
CA SER A 56 -6.60 14.25 12.53
C SER A 56 -5.70 13.17 13.13
N THR A 57 -6.22 12.38 14.05
CA THR A 57 -5.53 11.17 14.54
C THR A 57 -5.62 10.01 13.54
N ILE A 58 -6.26 10.24 12.39
CA ILE A 58 -6.43 9.24 11.32
C ILE A 58 -5.58 9.63 10.11
N MET A 59 -4.72 8.70 9.73
CA MET A 59 -3.97 8.69 8.50
C MET A 59 -4.67 7.82 7.46
N PHE A 60 -4.88 8.36 6.27
CA PHE A 60 -5.29 7.62 5.08
C PHE A 60 -4.09 7.45 4.16
N SER A 61 -3.88 6.26 3.63
CA SER A 61 -2.71 5.99 2.80
C SER A 61 -2.96 5.20 1.52
N SER A 62 -2.13 5.50 0.54
CA SER A 62 -2.00 4.84 -0.75
C SER A 62 -0.55 4.96 -1.24
N HIS A 63 -0.17 4.33 -2.35
CA HIS A 63 1.16 4.50 -2.95
C HIS A 63 1.11 4.95 -4.41
N VAL A 64 2.10 5.75 -4.83
CA VAL A 64 2.07 6.41 -6.15
C VAL A 64 2.70 5.59 -7.26
N ASP A 65 3.63 4.70 -6.94
CA ASP A 65 4.25 3.82 -7.90
C ASP A 65 3.34 2.65 -8.26
N THR A 66 3.72 1.91 -9.29
CA THR A 66 3.05 0.69 -9.75
C THR A 66 4.13 -0.25 -10.27
N VAL A 67 3.90 -1.56 -10.24
CA VAL A 67 4.82 -2.58 -10.80
C VAL A 67 5.00 -2.57 -12.33
N HIS A 68 4.62 -1.49 -13.02
CA HIS A 68 4.90 -1.34 -14.43
C HIS A 68 6.41 -1.40 -14.69
N ARG A 69 6.83 -2.20 -15.68
CA ARG A 69 8.25 -2.29 -16.09
C ARG A 69 8.68 -1.16 -17.01
N LYS A 70 7.71 -0.51 -17.65
CA LYS A 70 7.92 0.58 -18.61
C LYS A 70 6.93 1.68 -18.34
N GLU A 71 7.42 2.91 -18.32
CA GLU A 71 6.59 4.08 -18.15
C GLU A 71 5.79 4.43 -19.42
N GLY A 72 4.87 5.38 -19.30
CA GLY A 72 4.09 5.98 -20.38
C GLY A 72 2.61 5.64 -20.30
N ILE A 73 1.85 5.95 -21.35
CA ILE A 73 0.40 5.79 -21.35
C ILE A 73 -0.01 4.44 -21.96
N GLN A 74 -0.99 3.77 -21.35
CA GLN A 74 -1.56 2.51 -21.82
C GLN A 74 -3.01 2.64 -22.25
N THR A 75 -3.46 1.72 -23.11
CA THR A 75 -4.84 1.68 -23.59
C THR A 75 -5.65 0.65 -22.83
N LEU A 76 -6.86 1.01 -22.42
CA LEU A 76 -7.72 0.21 -21.55
C LEU A 76 -8.92 -0.36 -22.31
N ASP A 77 -9.50 -1.44 -21.80
CA ASP A 77 -10.79 -1.99 -22.22
C ASP A 77 -11.75 -1.91 -21.03
N TYR A 78 -12.86 -1.18 -21.21
CA TYR A 78 -13.88 -1.00 -20.18
C TYR A 78 -15.21 -1.55 -20.68
N ARG A 79 -15.70 -2.62 -20.05
CA ARG A 79 -16.94 -3.30 -20.43
C ARG A 79 -17.63 -3.86 -19.20
N ASP A 80 -18.95 -3.71 -19.15
CA ASP A 80 -19.82 -4.26 -18.11
C ASP A 80 -19.33 -3.92 -16.68
N GLY A 81 -18.84 -2.70 -16.48
CA GLY A 81 -18.33 -2.22 -15.19
C GLY A 81 -16.89 -2.62 -14.88
N ILE A 82 -16.27 -3.49 -15.67
CA ILE A 82 -14.92 -3.98 -15.40
C ILE A 82 -13.90 -3.30 -16.32
N LEU A 83 -12.86 -2.72 -15.70
CA LEU A 83 -11.73 -2.10 -16.37
C LEU A 83 -10.55 -3.06 -16.43
N LYS A 84 -9.95 -3.22 -17.61
CA LYS A 84 -8.81 -4.12 -17.87
C LYS A 84 -7.82 -3.49 -18.83
N LEU A 85 -6.64 -4.08 -18.93
CA LEU A 85 -5.75 -3.83 -20.05
C LEU A 85 -6.41 -4.19 -21.39
N SER A 86 -6.26 -3.31 -22.37
CA SER A 86 -6.63 -3.68 -23.74
C SER A 86 -5.66 -4.71 -24.30
N LYS A 87 -6.13 -5.49 -25.28
CA LYS A 87 -5.26 -6.42 -26.04
C LYS A 87 -4.09 -5.69 -26.71
N ARG A 88 -4.23 -4.40 -27.02
CA ARG A 88 -3.18 -3.59 -27.61
C ARG A 88 -2.09 -3.29 -26.59
N ALA A 89 -2.45 -2.81 -25.40
CA ALA A 89 -1.51 -2.53 -24.32
C ALA A 89 -0.67 -3.77 -23.94
N ILE A 90 -1.30 -4.95 -23.87
CA ILE A 90 -0.61 -6.21 -23.59
C ILE A 90 0.44 -6.52 -24.69
N ARG A 91 0.09 -6.36 -25.97
CA ARG A 91 1.04 -6.56 -27.09
C ARG A 91 2.17 -5.54 -27.11
N GLU A 92 1.90 -4.32 -26.66
CA GLU A 92 2.88 -3.24 -26.53
C GLU A 92 3.75 -3.39 -25.25
N GLY A 93 3.53 -4.45 -24.48
CA GLY A 93 4.38 -4.83 -23.35
C GLY A 93 3.98 -4.23 -22.01
N SER A 94 2.73 -3.76 -21.85
CA SER A 94 2.22 -3.48 -20.50
C SER A 94 2.00 -4.78 -19.72
N ASN A 95 2.48 -4.82 -18.48
CA ASN A 95 2.52 -6.02 -17.65
C ASN A 95 1.45 -6.06 -16.54
N CYS A 96 0.79 -4.94 -16.27
CA CYS A 96 -0.25 -4.80 -15.25
C CYS A 96 -1.20 -3.65 -15.63
N LEU A 97 -2.37 -3.59 -15.00
CA LEU A 97 -3.30 -2.47 -15.13
C LEU A 97 -2.86 -1.31 -14.23
N GLY A 98 -2.27 -1.60 -13.06
CA GLY A 98 -1.94 -0.61 -12.03
C GLY A 98 -3.16 -0.16 -11.23
N ALA A 99 -4.13 -1.06 -11.02
CA ALA A 99 -5.23 -0.81 -10.10
C ALA A 99 -4.72 -0.70 -8.66
N ASP A 100 -3.71 -1.51 -8.37
CA ASP A 100 -2.75 -1.41 -7.29
C ASP A 100 -1.66 -0.35 -7.64
N ASP A 101 -1.66 0.86 -7.07
CA ASP A 101 -2.71 1.46 -6.22
C ASP A 101 -3.31 2.76 -6.82
N THR A 102 -3.76 2.70 -8.08
CA THR A 102 -4.55 3.82 -8.64
C THR A 102 -5.94 3.90 -8.00
N ALA A 103 -6.49 2.77 -7.55
CA ALA A 103 -7.82 2.70 -6.94
C ALA A 103 -7.88 3.45 -5.60
N GLY A 104 -6.94 3.20 -4.69
CA GLY A 104 -6.84 3.88 -3.40
C GLY A 104 -6.58 5.38 -3.55
N ILE A 105 -5.69 5.76 -4.46
CA ILE A 105 -5.46 7.19 -4.76
C ILE A 105 -6.76 7.86 -5.19
N TRP A 106 -7.52 7.26 -6.10
CA TRP A 106 -8.78 7.85 -6.54
C TRP A 106 -9.74 8.04 -5.35
N LEU A 107 -9.89 7.03 -4.49
CA LEU A 107 -10.70 7.14 -3.25
C LEU A 107 -10.24 8.31 -2.38
N MET A 108 -8.93 8.43 -2.12
CA MET A 108 -8.36 9.53 -1.32
C MET A 108 -8.65 10.89 -1.96
N THR A 109 -8.51 11.03 -3.28
CA THR A 109 -8.83 12.31 -3.95
C THR A 109 -10.31 12.69 -3.79
N GLU A 110 -11.21 11.71 -3.80
CA GLU A 110 -12.65 11.97 -3.63
C GLU A 110 -13.00 12.29 -2.18
N MET A 111 -12.33 11.66 -1.21
CA MET A 111 -12.44 12.00 0.21
C MET A 111 -11.95 13.43 0.50
N ILE A 112 -10.81 13.83 -0.09
CA ILE A 112 -10.26 15.19 0.02
C ILE A 112 -11.25 16.21 -0.55
N LYS A 113 -11.81 15.96 -1.74
CA LYS A 113 -12.81 16.85 -2.38
C LYS A 113 -14.11 16.98 -1.59
N ALA A 114 -14.39 16.02 -0.72
CA ALA A 114 -15.53 16.01 0.19
C ALA A 114 -15.18 16.54 1.59
N ASP A 115 -13.99 17.12 1.76
CA ASP A 115 -13.49 17.70 3.02
C ASP A 115 -13.48 16.70 4.19
N ILE A 116 -13.24 15.40 3.93
CA ILE A 116 -13.11 14.40 4.99
C ILE A 116 -11.81 14.69 5.79
N PRO A 117 -11.89 15.00 7.10
CA PRO A 117 -10.71 15.35 7.89
C PRO A 117 -9.74 14.16 8.01
N GLY A 118 -8.45 14.42 7.84
CA GLY A 118 -7.46 13.36 7.76
C GLY A 118 -6.07 13.86 7.43
N PHE A 119 -5.07 13.06 7.79
CA PHE A 119 -3.74 13.16 7.21
C PHE A 119 -3.66 12.19 6.03
N TYR A 120 -3.56 12.71 4.82
CA TYR A 120 -3.50 11.93 3.59
C TYR A 120 -2.05 11.76 3.20
N LEU A 121 -1.57 10.51 3.17
CA LEU A 121 -0.19 10.15 2.85
C LEU A 121 -0.15 9.26 1.60
N ILE A 122 0.56 9.69 0.57
CA ILE A 122 0.84 8.87 -0.62
C ILE A 122 2.31 8.46 -0.58
N HIS A 123 2.57 7.19 -0.32
CA HIS A 123 3.92 6.67 -0.17
C HIS A 123 4.68 6.61 -1.48
N HIS A 124 6.00 6.76 -1.37
CA HIS A 124 6.93 6.56 -2.45
C HIS A 124 7.58 5.17 -2.40
N GLY A 125 7.46 4.40 -3.47
CA GLY A 125 8.25 3.18 -3.64
C GLY A 125 7.77 2.00 -2.81
N GLU A 126 6.46 1.84 -2.63
CA GLU A 126 5.86 0.68 -1.94
C GLU A 126 6.28 -0.60 -2.66
N GLU A 127 6.12 -0.62 -3.99
CA GLU A 127 6.34 -1.78 -4.86
C GLU A 127 7.84 -2.11 -5.00
N SER A 128 8.69 -1.25 -4.42
CA SER A 128 10.14 -1.40 -4.31
C SER A 128 10.60 -1.69 -2.88
N GLY A 129 9.68 -2.15 -2.02
CA GLY A 129 9.97 -2.58 -0.65
C GLY A 129 9.68 -1.53 0.42
N CYS A 130 8.58 -0.76 0.27
CA CYS A 130 8.07 0.17 1.28
C CYS A 130 9.07 1.27 1.65
N ILE A 131 9.75 1.85 0.65
CA ILE A 131 10.90 2.76 0.87
C ILE A 131 10.49 4.00 1.65
N GLY A 132 9.46 4.70 1.18
CA GLY A 132 9.02 5.95 1.78
C GLY A 132 8.39 5.76 3.16
N SER A 133 7.68 4.66 3.37
CA SER A 133 7.06 4.33 4.66
C SER A 133 8.07 3.87 5.70
N ARG A 134 9.04 3.01 5.33
CA ARG A 134 10.14 2.63 6.21
C ARG A 134 10.96 3.84 6.65
N ALA A 135 11.34 4.70 5.71
CA ALA A 135 12.10 5.91 6.03
C ALA A 135 11.32 6.81 7.01
N LEU A 136 10.01 6.96 6.81
CA LEU A 136 9.17 7.73 7.74
C LEU A 136 9.09 7.07 9.14
N ALA A 137 9.03 5.74 9.21
CA ALA A 137 9.04 4.98 10.47
C ALA A 137 10.35 5.16 11.25
N ASP A 138 11.48 5.10 10.56
CA ASP A 138 12.81 5.20 11.14
C ASP A 138 13.16 6.64 11.57
N GLU A 139 12.85 7.62 10.72
CA GLU A 139 13.31 9.00 10.90
C GLU A 139 12.31 9.89 11.64
N CYS A 140 11.01 9.62 11.48
CA CYS A 140 9.92 10.41 12.04
C CYS A 140 8.99 9.63 13.01
N PRO A 141 9.49 8.75 13.90
CA PRO A 141 8.62 7.90 14.71
C PRO A 141 7.75 8.70 15.71
N ASN A 142 8.22 9.87 16.17
CA ASN A 142 7.44 10.72 17.07
C ASN A 142 6.22 11.34 16.38
N PHE A 143 6.35 11.69 15.10
CA PHE A 143 5.24 12.16 14.29
C PHE A 143 4.22 11.05 14.08
N LEU A 144 4.67 9.82 13.77
CA LEU A 144 3.76 8.68 13.59
C LEU A 144 3.00 8.31 14.86
N ARG A 145 3.60 8.48 16.04
CA ARG A 145 2.93 8.26 17.33
C ARG A 145 1.80 9.26 17.63
N GLU A 146 1.64 10.33 16.84
CA GLU A 146 0.50 11.24 16.96
C GLU A 146 -0.80 10.66 16.34
N PHE A 147 -0.69 9.59 15.54
CA PHE A 147 -1.83 8.93 14.92
C PHE A 147 -2.34 7.76 15.75
N GLU A 148 -3.65 7.61 15.78
CA GLU A 148 -4.35 6.49 16.38
C GLU A 148 -4.64 5.38 15.34
N ALA A 149 -4.84 5.76 14.07
CA ALA A 149 -5.10 4.82 12.99
C ALA A 149 -4.40 5.21 11.69
N ALA A 150 -3.89 4.20 10.96
CA ALA A 150 -3.41 4.31 9.59
C ALA A 150 -4.17 3.30 8.71
N ILE A 151 -4.87 3.81 7.69
CA ILE A 151 -5.80 3.04 6.87
C ILE A 151 -5.33 3.09 5.42
N ALA A 152 -4.81 1.98 4.93
CA ALA A 152 -4.46 1.81 3.52
C ALA A 152 -5.69 1.46 2.67
N PHE A 153 -5.76 2.01 1.46
CA PHE A 153 -6.76 1.67 0.45
C PHE A 153 -6.14 0.86 -0.69
N ASP A 154 -5.46 -0.23 -0.34
CA ASP A 154 -4.68 -1.02 -1.28
C ASP A 154 -4.84 -2.53 -1.02
N ARG A 155 -6.08 -2.99 -1.01
CA ARG A 155 -6.35 -4.42 -0.86
C ARG A 155 -7.24 -4.91 -1.98
N GLN A 156 -6.88 -6.04 -2.56
CA GLN A 156 -7.71 -6.73 -3.55
C GLN A 156 -9.07 -7.17 -2.97
N ASP A 157 -9.93 -7.64 -3.87
CA ASP A 157 -11.27 -8.16 -3.56
C ASP A 157 -12.16 -7.08 -2.91
N TYR A 158 -13.20 -7.48 -2.16
CA TYR A 158 -14.39 -6.65 -1.95
C TYR A 158 -14.81 -6.43 -0.50
N GLU A 159 -14.30 -7.21 0.45
CA GLU A 159 -14.88 -7.26 1.79
C GLU A 159 -13.86 -7.34 2.93
N ASP A 160 -12.56 -7.28 2.65
CA ASP A 160 -11.55 -7.39 3.71
C ASP A 160 -11.25 -6.04 4.36
N ILE A 161 -11.16 -6.06 5.70
CA ILE A 161 -10.43 -5.09 6.51
C ILE A 161 -9.35 -5.85 7.25
N ILE A 162 -8.09 -5.54 6.96
CA ILE A 162 -6.96 -6.35 7.40
C ILE A 162 -6.62 -6.09 8.88
N THR A 163 -6.56 -7.16 9.67
CA THR A 163 -6.18 -7.14 11.09
C THR A 163 -4.75 -7.60 11.34
N HIS A 164 -4.21 -8.41 10.43
CA HIS A 164 -2.86 -8.93 10.49
C HIS A 164 -2.18 -8.77 9.15
N GLN A 165 -0.98 -8.21 9.17
CA GLN A 165 -0.08 -8.10 8.03
C GLN A 165 1.23 -8.76 8.45
N SER A 166 2.02 -9.31 7.53
CA SER A 166 3.31 -9.88 7.94
C SER A 166 4.13 -8.80 8.70
N PRO A 167 4.70 -9.07 9.89
CA PRO A 167 4.78 -10.38 10.56
C PRO A 167 3.70 -10.69 11.62
N GLY A 168 2.73 -9.82 11.90
CA GLY A 168 1.80 -10.03 13.02
C GLY A 168 0.56 -9.14 13.05
N ARG A 169 -0.03 -8.98 14.24
CA ARG A 169 -1.23 -8.15 14.40
C ARG A 169 -0.92 -6.66 14.23
N THR A 170 -1.61 -6.04 13.28
CA THR A 170 -1.48 -4.59 13.01
C THR A 170 -2.75 -3.80 13.35
N CYS A 171 -3.91 -4.45 13.43
CA CYS A 171 -5.18 -3.82 13.77
C CYS A 171 -6.05 -4.76 14.62
N SER A 172 -6.82 -4.18 15.54
CA SER A 172 -7.76 -4.91 16.38
C SER A 172 -9.01 -5.33 15.59
N ASP A 173 -9.53 -6.53 15.89
CA ASP A 173 -10.81 -7.00 15.33
C ASP A 173 -11.96 -6.04 15.65
N LYS A 174 -11.87 -5.33 16.78
CA LYS A 174 -12.87 -4.35 17.21
C LYS A 174 -12.88 -3.11 16.33
N PHE A 175 -11.71 -2.57 15.96
CA PHE A 175 -11.61 -1.49 14.99
C PHE A 175 -12.12 -1.95 13.62
N ALA A 176 -11.63 -3.10 13.15
CA ALA A 176 -12.00 -3.65 11.84
C ALA A 176 -13.51 -3.93 11.73
N GLN A 177 -14.14 -4.48 12.76
CA GLN A 177 -15.58 -4.71 12.79
C GLN A 177 -16.37 -3.40 12.76
N ALA A 178 -15.97 -2.41 13.56
CA ALA A 178 -16.66 -1.12 13.63
C ALA A 178 -16.58 -0.36 12.29
N LEU A 179 -15.43 -0.38 11.62
CA LEU A 179 -15.29 0.16 10.26
C LEU A 179 -16.13 -0.66 9.26
N GLY A 180 -16.10 -1.98 9.37
CA GLY A 180 -16.82 -2.86 8.46
C GLY A 180 -18.34 -2.73 8.52
N ASP A 181 -18.88 -2.49 9.72
CA ASP A 181 -20.30 -2.20 9.93
C ASP A 181 -20.72 -0.91 9.22
N GLN A 182 -19.88 0.13 9.26
CA GLN A 182 -20.14 1.40 8.57
C GLN A 182 -19.96 1.30 7.04
N LEU A 183 -19.06 0.44 6.55
CA LEU A 183 -18.87 0.17 5.13
C LEU A 183 -19.90 -0.82 4.54
N GLY A 184 -20.88 -1.25 5.35
CA GLY A 184 -21.98 -2.09 4.89
C GLY A 184 -21.60 -3.57 4.74
N GLY A 185 -20.84 -4.11 5.69
CA GLY A 185 -20.61 -5.56 5.83
C GLY A 185 -19.23 -6.05 5.40
N PHE A 186 -18.23 -5.17 5.35
CA PHE A 186 -16.83 -5.58 5.31
C PHE A 186 -16.47 -6.32 6.60
N LYS A 187 -15.45 -7.18 6.55
CA LYS A 187 -15.12 -8.12 7.62
C LYS A 187 -13.65 -8.07 7.98
N PRO A 188 -13.33 -8.25 9.28
CA PRO A 188 -11.96 -8.50 9.71
C PRO A 188 -11.33 -9.69 8.97
N SER A 189 -10.10 -9.52 8.50
CA SER A 189 -9.35 -10.57 7.80
C SER A 189 -7.90 -10.59 8.28
N SER A 190 -7.42 -11.76 8.70
CA SER A 190 -6.04 -11.97 9.15
C SER A 190 -5.09 -12.33 8.00
N TRP A 191 -5.54 -12.22 6.74
CA TRP A 191 -4.79 -12.63 5.55
C TRP A 191 -4.12 -11.45 4.86
N GLY A 192 -3.61 -10.49 5.61
CA GLY A 192 -2.84 -9.37 5.08
C GLY A 192 -1.45 -9.80 4.64
N VAL A 193 -0.96 -9.12 3.61
CA VAL A 193 0.45 -9.18 3.22
C VAL A 193 1.16 -7.95 3.79
N TYR A 194 2.48 -7.95 3.73
CA TYR A 194 3.28 -6.76 4.09
C TYR A 194 2.96 -5.61 3.13
N THR A 195 2.62 -4.43 3.66
CA THR A 195 2.42 -3.17 2.93
C THR A 195 2.94 -2.00 3.77
N ASP A 196 2.90 -0.77 3.25
CA ASP A 196 3.38 0.42 3.95
C ASP A 196 2.89 0.57 5.40
N THR A 197 1.61 0.33 5.68
CA THR A 197 1.07 0.52 7.05
C THR A 197 1.60 -0.51 8.06
N ALA A 198 2.13 -1.64 7.59
CA ALA A 198 2.79 -2.63 8.44
C ALA A 198 4.07 -2.06 9.07
N GLU A 199 4.80 -1.18 8.35
CA GLU A 199 5.97 -0.44 8.86
C GLU A 199 5.61 0.38 10.10
N TYR A 200 4.35 0.83 10.23
CA TYR A 200 3.89 1.67 11.34
C TYR A 200 3.27 0.91 12.50
N SER A 201 3.07 -0.40 12.38
CA SER A 201 2.29 -1.19 13.36
C SER A 201 2.86 -1.14 14.79
N HIS A 202 4.15 -0.91 14.94
CA HIS A 202 4.83 -0.75 16.23
C HIS A 202 4.77 0.68 16.79
N LEU A 203 4.16 1.62 16.06
CA LEU A 203 4.05 3.05 16.41
C LEU A 203 2.59 3.52 16.50
N ILE A 204 1.74 3.03 15.59
CA ILE A 204 0.33 3.40 15.47
C ILE A 204 -0.53 2.24 15.99
N PRO A 205 -1.52 2.51 16.86
CA PRO A 205 -2.42 1.49 17.38
C PRO A 205 -3.15 0.67 16.32
N GLU A 206 -3.78 1.31 15.34
CA GLU A 206 -4.64 0.63 14.36
C GLU A 206 -4.11 0.81 12.92
N CYS A 207 -3.30 -0.13 12.44
CA CYS A 207 -2.82 -0.18 11.06
C CYS A 207 -3.59 -1.23 10.26
N THR A 208 -4.37 -0.81 9.27
CA THR A 208 -5.21 -1.70 8.46
C THR A 208 -5.10 -1.40 6.97
N ASN A 209 -5.64 -2.31 6.15
CA ASN A 209 -5.75 -2.17 4.72
C ASN A 209 -7.15 -2.64 4.27
N VAL A 210 -7.81 -1.91 3.38
CA VAL A 210 -9.23 -2.07 3.04
C VAL A 210 -9.40 -2.45 1.57
N SER A 211 -10.22 -3.48 1.31
CA SER A 211 -10.52 -3.96 -0.05
C SER A 211 -11.08 -2.86 -0.95
N VAL A 212 -10.51 -2.68 -2.15
CA VAL A 212 -10.88 -1.64 -3.13
C VAL A 212 -11.38 -2.19 -4.49
N GLY A 213 -11.57 -3.50 -4.61
CA GLY A 213 -12.29 -4.09 -5.75
C GLY A 213 -11.45 -4.40 -6.98
N TYR A 214 -10.12 -4.30 -6.91
CA TYR A 214 -9.26 -4.89 -7.92
C TYR A 214 -8.99 -6.37 -7.64
N ARG A 215 -8.61 -7.12 -8.69
CA ARG A 215 -8.18 -8.52 -8.58
C ARG A 215 -7.09 -8.85 -9.59
N GLY A 216 -6.23 -9.80 -9.25
CA GLY A 216 -5.18 -10.28 -10.15
C GLY A 216 -4.08 -9.23 -10.38
N GLN A 217 -3.84 -8.42 -9.36
CA GLN A 217 -2.80 -7.41 -9.26
C GLN A 217 -1.45 -7.95 -9.70
N HIS A 218 -0.62 -7.05 -10.21
CA HIS A 218 0.73 -7.32 -10.72
C HIS A 218 0.79 -8.26 -11.93
N THR A 219 -0.35 -8.49 -12.59
CA THR A 219 -0.42 -9.34 -13.79
C THR A 219 -1.14 -8.66 -14.95
N THR A 220 -0.93 -9.18 -16.16
CA THR A 220 -1.68 -8.74 -17.35
C THR A 220 -3.18 -9.04 -17.29
N ARG A 221 -3.63 -9.78 -16.27
CA ARG A 221 -5.03 -10.13 -16.02
C ARG A 221 -5.67 -9.26 -14.94
N GLU A 222 -4.92 -8.30 -14.40
CA GLU A 222 -5.41 -7.35 -13.43
C GLU A 222 -6.65 -6.63 -13.97
N GLN A 223 -7.63 -6.47 -13.09
CA GLN A 223 -8.90 -5.84 -13.40
C GLN A 223 -9.40 -5.03 -12.21
N GLN A 224 -10.12 -3.95 -12.48
CA GLN A 224 -10.81 -3.14 -11.48
C GLN A 224 -12.32 -3.21 -11.71
N ASP A 225 -13.06 -3.44 -10.64
CA ASP A 225 -14.51 -3.24 -10.60
C ASP A 225 -14.82 -1.76 -10.33
N VAL A 226 -15.21 -1.03 -11.37
CA VAL A 226 -15.42 0.42 -11.30
C VAL A 226 -16.70 0.79 -10.55
N PRO A 227 -17.86 0.14 -10.79
CA PRO A 227 -19.05 0.35 -9.98
C PRO A 227 -18.83 0.13 -8.49
N PHE A 228 -18.12 -0.94 -8.11
CA PHE A 228 -17.78 -1.19 -6.72
C PHE A 228 -16.91 -0.08 -6.13
N LEU A 229 -15.88 0.37 -6.85
CA LEU A 229 -15.00 1.44 -6.37
C LEU A 229 -15.78 2.73 -6.09
N ILE A 230 -16.71 3.09 -6.97
CA ILE A 230 -17.60 4.25 -6.79
C ILE A 230 -18.55 4.06 -5.60
N GLU A 231 -19.08 2.84 -5.40
CA GLU A 231 -19.92 2.52 -4.23
C GLU A 231 -19.12 2.64 -2.93
N LEU A 232 -17.89 2.12 -2.91
CA LEU A 232 -16.97 2.22 -1.77
C LEU A 232 -16.65 3.69 -1.45
N ARG A 233 -16.37 4.52 -2.46
CA ARG A 233 -16.24 5.98 -2.28
C ARG A 233 -17.45 6.54 -1.55
N ASN A 234 -18.66 6.25 -2.02
CA ASN A 234 -19.88 6.77 -1.39
C ASN A 234 -19.99 6.33 0.09
N LYS A 235 -19.58 5.11 0.42
CA LYS A 235 -19.56 4.61 1.81
C LYS A 235 -18.51 5.34 2.66
N LEU A 236 -17.28 5.50 2.17
CA LEU A 236 -16.19 6.19 2.85
C LEU A 236 -16.52 7.65 3.20
N LEU A 237 -17.25 8.33 2.32
CA LEU A 237 -17.73 9.70 2.58
C LEU A 237 -18.74 9.81 3.73
N ASN A 238 -19.34 8.70 4.15
CA ASN A 238 -20.36 8.65 5.20
C ASN A 238 -19.88 7.95 6.49
N VAL A 239 -18.61 7.54 6.55
CA VAL A 239 -18.04 6.95 7.77
C VAL A 239 -17.90 8.03 8.85
N ASP A 240 -18.39 7.73 10.04
CA ASP A 240 -18.09 8.48 11.26
C ASP A 240 -16.71 8.05 11.79
N TRP A 241 -15.69 8.66 11.21
CA TRP A 241 -14.29 8.36 11.50
C TRP A 241 -13.93 8.57 12.97
N ALA A 242 -14.53 9.56 13.63
CA ALA A 242 -14.27 9.87 15.04
C ALA A 242 -14.91 8.86 16.01
N ALA A 243 -15.86 8.04 15.55
CA ALA A 243 -16.52 7.02 16.35
C ALA A 243 -15.81 5.65 16.32
N LEU A 244 -14.75 5.50 15.51
CA LEU A 244 -14.03 4.24 15.41
C LEU A 244 -13.23 3.94 16.69
N PRO A 245 -13.27 2.71 17.21
CA PRO A 245 -12.66 2.37 18.49
C PRO A 245 -11.16 2.06 18.33
N ILE A 246 -10.31 2.77 19.06
CA ILE A 246 -8.87 2.46 19.17
C ILE A 246 -8.69 1.47 20.32
N SER A 247 -8.25 0.24 20.03
CA SER A 247 -8.26 -0.86 21.01
C SER A 247 -6.96 -1.65 21.10
N ARG A 248 -6.11 -1.63 20.07
CA ARG A 248 -4.80 -2.29 20.09
C ARG A 248 -3.76 -1.40 20.79
N ASP A 249 -2.90 -2.00 21.60
CA ASP A 249 -1.67 -1.35 22.09
C ASP A 249 -0.48 -1.80 21.22
N PRO A 250 0.23 -0.89 20.53
CA PRO A 250 1.35 -1.25 19.67
C PRO A 250 2.58 -1.79 20.42
N SER A 251 2.65 -1.64 21.74
CA SER A 251 3.75 -2.13 22.57
C SER A 251 3.54 -3.54 23.13
N GLU A 252 2.32 -4.07 23.06
CA GLU A 252 2.01 -5.43 23.51
C GLU A 252 2.25 -6.45 22.40
N VAL A 253 2.84 -7.60 22.76
CA VAL A 253 3.00 -8.74 21.84
C VAL A 253 1.70 -9.52 21.81
N ASP A 254 1.19 -9.82 20.61
CA ASP A 254 -0.03 -10.60 20.47
C ASP A 254 0.20 -12.08 20.80
N GLU A 255 -0.66 -12.66 21.65
CA GLU A 255 -0.56 -14.06 22.07
C GLU A 255 -0.76 -15.06 20.90
N GLU A 256 -1.40 -14.66 19.81
CA GLU A 256 -1.51 -15.46 18.57
C GLU A 256 -0.21 -15.45 17.78
N ASP A 257 0.48 -14.31 17.73
CA ASP A 257 1.81 -14.19 17.11
C ASP A 257 2.82 -15.08 17.87
N ASP A 258 2.83 -15.03 19.21
CA ASP A 258 3.68 -15.88 20.06
C ASP A 258 3.45 -17.39 19.85
N ARG A 259 2.20 -17.81 19.57
CA ARG A 259 1.87 -19.22 19.29
C ARG A 259 2.36 -19.69 17.92
N TYR A 260 2.47 -18.77 16.96
CA TYR A 260 2.97 -19.08 15.61
C TYR A 260 4.50 -19.17 15.58
N TYR A 261 5.19 -18.35 16.38
CA TYR A 261 6.66 -18.29 16.46
C TYR A 261 7.31 -19.21 17.53
N SER A 262 6.51 -19.98 18.30
CA SER A 262 7.05 -20.93 19.29
C SER A 262 7.76 -22.14 18.64
N PRO A 263 9.02 -22.47 19.05
CA PRO A 263 9.77 -23.67 18.62
C PRO A 263 9.13 -25.01 19.00
N ARG A 264 7.89 -25.06 19.51
CA ARG A 264 7.13 -26.28 19.79
C ARG A 264 5.93 -26.47 18.86
N SER A 265 5.49 -25.44 18.14
CA SER A 265 4.34 -25.45 17.23
C SER A 265 4.62 -26.16 15.88
N TRP A 266 5.89 -26.17 15.45
CA TRP A 266 6.35 -26.78 14.20
C TRP A 266 6.01 -28.27 14.02
N LYS A 267 5.87 -29.04 15.11
CA LYS A 267 5.53 -30.47 15.03
C LYS A 267 4.05 -30.74 14.79
N THR A 268 3.17 -29.75 14.98
CA THR A 268 1.72 -29.93 14.90
C THR A 268 1.12 -29.32 13.63
N ALA A 269 1.67 -28.22 13.11
CA ALA A 269 1.21 -27.60 11.86
C ALA A 269 1.42 -28.49 10.62
N ALA A 270 2.42 -29.37 10.64
CA ALA A 270 2.70 -30.34 9.58
C ALA A 270 1.61 -31.42 9.36
N LYS A 271 0.51 -31.41 10.15
CA LYS A 271 -0.53 -32.45 10.12
C LYS A 271 -1.93 -32.00 9.66
N LYS A 272 -2.17 -30.71 9.39
CA LYS A 272 -3.36 -30.29 8.65
C LYS A 272 -2.97 -30.17 7.18
N SER A 273 -3.58 -31.00 6.33
CA SER A 273 -3.26 -31.10 4.91
C SER A 273 -3.54 -29.79 4.18
N TYR A 274 -2.56 -28.89 4.19
CA TYR A 274 -2.50 -27.71 3.36
C TYR A 274 -1.72 -28.09 2.10
N ASP A 275 -2.25 -27.81 0.92
CA ASP A 275 -1.59 -28.13 -0.34
C ASP A 275 -0.40 -27.18 -0.52
N MET A 276 0.76 -27.56 0.02
CA MET A 276 2.03 -26.85 -0.09
C MET A 276 2.46 -26.58 -1.55
N ARG A 277 1.77 -27.14 -2.54
CA ARG A 277 2.02 -26.97 -3.98
C ARG A 277 1.56 -25.61 -4.56
N ARG A 278 0.96 -24.72 -3.76
CA ARG A 278 0.45 -23.41 -4.25
C ARG A 278 1.19 -22.18 -3.71
N ARG A 279 2.17 -22.31 -2.81
CA ARG A 279 2.95 -21.17 -2.34
C ARG A 279 4.10 -20.87 -3.30
N SER A 280 4.34 -19.59 -3.59
CA SER A 280 5.55 -19.17 -4.30
C SER A 280 6.73 -19.10 -3.33
N LEU A 281 7.96 -19.14 -3.86
CA LEU A 281 9.17 -18.92 -3.06
C LEU A 281 9.17 -17.52 -2.44
N LEU A 282 8.62 -16.53 -3.14
CA LEU A 282 8.51 -15.17 -2.62
C LEU A 282 7.63 -15.10 -1.38
N ASP A 283 6.49 -15.81 -1.37
CA ASP A 283 5.62 -15.88 -0.19
C ASP A 283 6.32 -16.55 0.99
N LEU A 284 7.25 -17.48 0.74
CA LEU A 284 8.03 -18.11 1.80
C LEU A 284 9.13 -17.18 2.31
N CYS A 285 9.82 -16.45 1.42
CA CYS A 285 10.83 -15.47 1.80
C CYS A 285 10.24 -14.28 2.57
N LYS A 286 9.03 -13.83 2.21
CA LYS A 286 8.33 -12.73 2.89
C LYS A 286 7.80 -13.13 4.26
N ASP A 287 7.25 -14.34 4.38
CA ASP A 287 6.65 -14.79 5.64
C ASP A 287 7.70 -15.28 6.65
N TYR A 288 8.85 -15.75 6.18
CA TYR A 288 9.87 -16.37 7.01
C TYR A 288 11.30 -15.96 6.61
N PRO A 289 11.65 -14.66 6.57
CA PRO A 289 12.94 -14.19 6.07
C PRO A 289 14.14 -14.83 6.79
N ASP A 290 14.11 -14.88 8.12
CA ASP A 290 15.20 -15.47 8.93
C ASP A 290 15.30 -16.99 8.76
N VAL A 291 14.16 -17.68 8.70
CA VAL A 291 14.13 -19.14 8.53
C VAL A 291 14.58 -19.53 7.12
N ILE A 292 14.20 -18.75 6.11
CA ILE A 292 14.67 -18.98 4.74
C ILE A 292 16.16 -18.67 4.64
N ALA A 293 16.66 -17.63 5.30
CA ALA A 293 18.11 -17.38 5.40
C ALA A 293 18.83 -18.59 6.02
N ASP A 294 18.38 -19.07 7.18
CA ASP A 294 18.92 -20.28 7.82
C ASP A 294 18.86 -21.51 6.91
N VAL A 295 17.76 -21.71 6.18
CA VAL A 295 17.60 -22.83 5.24
C VAL A 295 18.58 -22.71 4.08
N LEU A 296 18.76 -21.51 3.51
CA LEU A 296 19.70 -21.26 2.42
C LEU A 296 21.14 -21.50 2.88
N GLU A 297 21.53 -21.00 4.05
CA GLU A 297 22.84 -21.24 4.64
C GLU A 297 23.09 -22.73 4.90
N ASN A 298 22.09 -23.45 5.45
CA ASN A 298 22.18 -24.90 5.65
C ASN A 298 22.21 -25.70 4.35
N MET A 299 21.68 -25.14 3.26
CA MET A 299 21.80 -25.69 1.91
C MET A 299 23.16 -25.36 1.26
N GLY A 300 24.03 -24.64 1.96
CA GLY A 300 25.36 -24.26 1.50
C GLY A 300 25.36 -23.05 0.55
N VAL A 301 24.28 -22.27 0.54
CA VAL A 301 24.24 -21.00 -0.18
C VAL A 301 25.00 -19.98 0.63
N ASP A 302 26.15 -19.54 0.13
CA ASP A 302 26.93 -18.47 0.74
C ASP A 302 26.29 -17.10 0.45
N PRO A 303 26.29 -16.15 1.39
CA PRO A 303 25.76 -14.81 1.15
C PRO A 303 26.37 -14.08 -0.06
N ALA A 304 27.65 -14.29 -0.34
CA ALA A 304 28.31 -13.68 -1.50
C ALA A 304 27.81 -14.30 -2.82
N ASP A 305 27.60 -15.62 -2.84
CA ASP A 305 27.04 -16.31 -4.00
C ASP A 305 25.60 -15.85 -4.25
N LEU A 306 24.77 -15.75 -3.20
CA LEU A 306 23.40 -15.27 -3.31
C LEU A 306 23.34 -13.83 -3.81
N GLN A 307 24.23 -12.95 -3.32
CA GLN A 307 24.35 -11.58 -3.78
C GLN A 307 24.77 -11.52 -5.26
N GLU A 308 25.71 -12.35 -5.69
CA GLU A 308 26.12 -12.45 -7.10
C GLU A 308 24.94 -12.90 -7.99
N TYR A 309 24.14 -13.88 -7.56
CA TYR A 309 22.92 -14.26 -8.30
C TYR A 309 21.87 -13.14 -8.38
N VAL A 310 21.73 -12.35 -7.31
CA VAL A 310 20.85 -11.16 -7.30
C VAL A 310 21.38 -10.10 -8.26
N ASP A 311 22.67 -9.83 -8.23
CA ASP A 311 23.34 -8.85 -9.08
C ASP A 311 23.33 -9.28 -10.56
N GLU A 312 23.42 -10.57 -10.87
CA GLU A 312 23.27 -11.10 -12.23
C GLU A 312 21.82 -10.99 -12.75
N ALA A 313 20.84 -11.27 -11.89
CA ALA A 313 19.44 -11.26 -12.25
C ALA A 313 18.86 -9.83 -12.41
N TYR A 314 19.38 -8.88 -11.62
CA TYR A 314 18.82 -7.54 -11.49
C TYR A 314 19.81 -6.39 -11.80
N GLY A 315 21.10 -6.71 -11.98
CA GLY A 315 22.19 -5.75 -12.15
C GLY A 315 22.77 -5.28 -10.80
N ALA A 316 24.09 -5.10 -10.72
CA ALA A 316 24.81 -4.66 -9.51
C ALA A 316 24.40 -3.28 -8.94
N ASN A 317 23.53 -2.53 -9.63
CA ASN A 317 23.02 -1.22 -9.21
C ASN A 317 21.56 -1.29 -8.70
N TRP A 318 21.05 -2.46 -8.33
CA TRP A 318 19.70 -2.55 -7.78
C TRP A 318 19.56 -1.89 -6.39
N GLN A 319 20.70 -1.62 -5.72
CA GLN A 319 20.80 -0.83 -4.49
C GLN A 319 21.32 0.62 -4.73
N ASP A 320 21.47 1.05 -5.99
CA ASP A 320 22.11 2.34 -6.30
C ASP A 320 21.18 3.54 -6.07
N ASP A 321 21.31 4.11 -4.87
CA ASP A 321 20.72 5.36 -4.39
C ASP A 321 21.41 6.64 -4.94
N SER A 322 22.30 6.54 -5.94
CA SER A 322 23.06 7.70 -6.45
C SER A 322 22.30 8.62 -7.43
N ARG A 323 20.99 8.83 -7.24
CA ARG A 323 20.21 9.81 -8.03
C ARG A 323 19.58 10.94 -7.21
N VAL A 324 20.19 11.29 -6.08
CA VAL A 324 19.98 12.60 -5.45
C VAL A 324 20.86 13.63 -6.17
N PRO A 325 20.31 14.60 -6.92
CA PRO A 325 21.12 15.59 -7.62
C PRO A 325 21.86 16.52 -6.63
N GLU A 326 23.11 16.85 -6.97
CA GLU A 326 24.12 17.61 -6.21
C GLU A 326 23.74 19.04 -5.74
N TRP A 327 22.48 19.48 -5.83
CA TRP A 327 22.02 20.76 -5.26
C TRP A 327 21.43 20.64 -3.84
N PHE A 328 21.57 19.48 -3.20
CA PHE A 328 20.88 19.13 -1.95
C PHE A 328 21.62 19.52 -0.65
N CYS A 329 22.73 20.26 -0.73
CA CYS A 329 23.47 20.72 0.45
C CYS A 329 23.73 22.23 0.36
N ASP A 330 22.70 23.04 0.56
CA ASP A 330 22.83 24.39 1.15
C ASP A 330 21.43 25.01 1.40
N GLY A 331 21.13 25.31 2.66
CA GLY A 331 20.14 26.33 3.02
C GLY A 331 18.93 25.87 3.84
N TYR A 332 19.15 25.32 5.04
CA TYR A 332 18.12 25.33 6.08
C TYR A 332 18.43 26.45 7.09
N GLU A 333 17.64 27.52 7.11
CA GLU A 333 17.54 28.45 8.24
C GLU A 333 16.34 28.02 9.12
N PRO A 334 16.52 27.84 10.44
CA PRO A 334 15.42 27.45 11.32
C PRO A 334 14.38 28.57 11.44
N MET A 335 13.10 28.22 11.29
CA MET A 335 12.00 29.13 11.63
C MET A 335 12.04 29.46 13.13
N GLU A 336 12.27 30.74 13.44
CA GLU A 336 12.08 31.28 14.78
C GLU A 336 10.63 31.11 15.23
N LYS A 337 10.46 30.61 16.45
CA LYS A 337 9.16 30.51 17.12
C LYS A 337 8.59 31.91 17.33
N ALA A 338 7.50 32.24 16.66
CA ALA A 338 6.72 33.42 16.96
C ALA A 338 6.00 33.23 18.32
N ALA A 339 6.23 34.18 19.22
CA ALA A 339 5.56 34.32 20.52
C ALA A 339 4.19 34.99 20.39
#